data_AF-A0A9W9CLS9-F1
#
_entry.id   AF-A0A9W9CLS9-F1
#
_cell.length_a   1.000
_cell.length_b   1.000
_cell.length_c   1.000
_cell.angle_alpha   90.00
_cell.angle_beta   90.00
_cell.angle_gamma   90.00
#
_symmetry.space_group_name_H-M   'P 1'
#
loop_
_entity.id
_entity.type
_entity.pdbx_description
1 polymer ?
#
loop_
_entity_poly.entity_id
_entity_poly.type
_entity_poly.pdbx_seq_one_letter_code
_entity_poly.pdbx_strand_id
1 'polypeptide(L)'
;MGKVHGSLARAGKVKSQTPKVSTHALPYTPTPARATYPTVEPQEKKKTPKGRAKKRLTYTRRFVNVTMTGGKRKMNPNPTS
;
A
#
# COMPACT_ATOMS: atom_id res chain seq x y z
N MET A 1 13.07 38.80 11.95
CA MET A 1 12.80 37.68 12.87
C MET A 1 11.40 37.14 12.58
N GLY A 2 11.31 35.95 11.97
CA GLY A 2 10.03 35.36 11.56
C GLY A 2 9.20 34.82 12.73
N LYS A 3 7.93 34.50 12.48
CA LYS A 3 7.03 33.91 13.49
C LYS A 3 7.59 32.55 13.95
N VAL A 4 7.95 32.47 15.23
CA VAL A 4 8.53 31.27 15.86
C VAL A 4 7.45 30.28 16.31
N HIS A 5 6.22 30.75 16.56
CA HIS A 5 5.12 29.94 17.08
C HIS A 5 3.96 29.87 16.08
N GLY A 6 3.75 28.70 15.47
CA GLY A 6 2.65 28.40 14.56
C GLY A 6 1.53 27.59 15.21
N SER A 7 0.38 27.48 14.52
CA SER A 7 -0.78 26.72 15.01
C SER A 7 -0.58 25.20 14.89
N LEU A 8 -0.83 24.48 15.97
CA LEU A 8 -0.87 23.01 16.02
C LEU A 8 -2.18 22.41 15.51
N ALA A 9 -3.18 23.24 15.17
CA ALA A 9 -4.53 22.79 14.84
C ALA A 9 -4.62 21.89 13.58
N ARG A 10 -3.58 21.87 12.74
CA ARG A 10 -3.53 21.05 11.52
C ARG A 10 -2.79 19.72 11.68
N ALA A 11 -2.37 19.38 12.90
CA ALA A 11 -1.69 18.12 13.16
C ALA A 11 -2.58 16.93 12.74
N GLY A 12 -2.02 15.97 11.99
CA GLY A 12 -2.73 14.75 11.60
C GLY A 12 -3.71 14.86 10.42
N LYS A 13 -4.06 16.07 9.96
CA LYS A 13 -5.07 16.30 8.88
C LYS A 13 -4.85 15.44 7.63
N VAL A 14 -3.58 15.31 7.20
CA VAL A 14 -3.24 14.56 5.99
C VAL A 14 -3.53 13.07 6.15
N LYS A 15 -3.20 12.48 7.30
CA LYS A 15 -3.43 11.04 7.57
C LYS A 15 -4.91 10.72 7.76
N SER A 16 -5.70 11.65 8.31
CA SER A 16 -7.13 11.46 8.50
C SER A 16 -7.95 11.62 7.23
N GLN A 17 -7.44 12.33 6.22
CA GLN A 17 -8.16 12.63 4.97
C GLN A 17 -8.06 11.52 3.90
N THR A 18 -7.13 10.56 4.02
CA THR A 18 -6.91 9.53 2.96
C THR A 18 -8.06 8.52 2.86
N PRO A 19 -8.62 8.25 1.66
CA PRO A 19 -9.71 7.30 1.44
C PRO A 19 -9.21 5.86 1.39
N LYS A 20 -10.05 4.88 1.76
CA LYS A 20 -9.65 3.47 1.82
C LYS A 20 -10.69 2.44 1.28
N VAL A 21 -10.29 1.18 1.05
CA VAL A 21 -11.05 0.17 0.27
C VAL A 21 -11.83 -0.78 1.18
N SER A 22 -13.16 -0.83 1.05
CA SER A 22 -14.01 -1.83 1.72
C SER A 22 -14.11 -3.09 0.86
N THR A 23 -13.49 -4.19 1.29
CA THR A 23 -13.83 -5.51 0.77
C THR A 23 -15.12 -5.98 1.43
N HIS A 24 -16.19 -6.01 0.63
CA HIS A 24 -17.46 -6.71 0.86
C HIS A 24 -18.38 -6.15 1.96
N ALA A 25 -19.26 -5.23 1.56
CA ALA A 25 -20.48 -4.95 2.29
C ALA A 25 -21.41 -6.17 2.16
N LEU A 26 -21.70 -6.83 3.28
CA LEU A 26 -22.88 -7.70 3.39
C LEU A 26 -24.12 -6.80 3.33
N PRO A 27 -25.11 -7.07 2.47
CA PRO A 27 -26.26 -6.20 2.30
C PRO A 27 -27.31 -6.49 3.38
N TYR A 28 -27.19 -5.88 4.57
CA TYR A 28 -28.34 -5.54 5.42
C TYR A 28 -27.92 -4.72 6.66
N THR A 29 -28.09 -3.40 6.64
CA THR A 29 -28.52 -2.58 7.79
C THR A 29 -28.69 -1.12 7.33
N PRO A 30 -29.87 -0.49 7.48
CA PRO A 30 -30.03 0.93 7.25
C PRO A 30 -29.79 1.68 8.57
N THR A 31 -28.59 2.22 8.77
CA THR A 31 -28.32 3.17 9.87
C THR A 31 -27.73 4.47 9.32
N PRO A 32 -28.21 5.65 9.79
CA PRO A 32 -27.88 6.92 9.17
C PRO A 32 -26.47 7.39 9.59
N ALA A 33 -25.63 7.57 8.57
CA ALA A 33 -24.61 8.60 8.44
C ALA A 33 -23.77 8.97 9.68
N ARG A 34 -22.78 8.12 10.00
CA ARG A 34 -21.48 8.63 10.43
C ARG A 34 -20.52 8.44 9.27
N ALA A 35 -20.05 9.53 8.67
CA ALA A 35 -19.05 9.50 7.61
C ALA A 35 -17.73 8.95 8.17
N THR A 36 -17.64 7.64 8.28
CA THR A 36 -16.41 6.91 8.53
C THR A 36 -15.64 6.94 7.23
N TYR A 37 -14.68 7.85 7.13
CA TYR A 37 -13.68 7.79 6.07
C TYR A 37 -13.13 6.36 6.05
N PRO A 38 -13.21 5.65 4.92
CA PRO A 38 -12.92 4.23 4.95
C PRO A 38 -11.47 4.05 5.39
N THR A 39 -11.13 2.91 6.01
CA THR A 39 -9.76 2.58 6.43
C THR A 39 -9.11 1.46 5.58
N VAL A 40 -7.82 1.55 5.16
CA VAL A 40 -7.17 0.71 4.12
C VAL A 40 -6.68 -0.41 4.95
N GLU A 41 -7.55 -1.40 5.05
CA GLU A 41 -7.18 -2.64 5.66
C GLU A 41 -6.22 -3.34 4.71
N PRO A 42 -5.06 -3.81 5.21
CA PRO A 42 -4.13 -4.56 4.40
C PRO A 42 -4.87 -5.76 3.79
N GLN A 43 -4.90 -5.84 2.46
CA GLN A 43 -5.45 -7.01 1.78
C GLN A 43 -4.73 -8.27 2.26
N GLU A 44 -5.50 -9.32 2.60
CA GLU A 44 -4.92 -10.61 2.94
C GLU A 44 -4.18 -11.18 1.72
N LYS A 45 -2.85 -11.24 1.84
CA LYS A 45 -1.95 -11.74 0.80
C LYS A 45 -1.29 -13.03 1.23
N LYS A 46 -1.02 -13.91 0.27
CA LYS A 46 -0.31 -15.17 0.51
C LYS A 46 0.97 -14.91 1.30
N LYS A 47 1.17 -15.71 2.36
CA LYS A 47 2.34 -15.60 3.24
C LYS A 47 3.62 -15.77 2.42
N THR A 48 4.53 -14.80 2.51
CA THR A 48 5.86 -14.97 1.92
C THR A 48 6.64 -16.01 2.73
N PRO A 49 7.22 -17.04 2.10
CA PRO A 49 8.02 -18.03 2.82
C PRO A 49 9.23 -17.36 3.48
N LYS A 50 9.81 -18.01 4.50
CA LYS A 50 10.97 -17.52 5.26
C LYS A 50 12.21 -18.39 4.99
N GLY A 51 13.39 -17.89 5.37
CA GLY A 51 14.66 -18.62 5.27
C GLY A 51 15.05 -19.03 3.84
N ARG A 52 15.51 -20.29 3.71
CA ARG A 52 16.00 -20.88 2.46
C ARG A 52 14.97 -20.83 1.33
N ALA A 53 13.70 -21.08 1.63
CA ALA A 53 12.62 -21.04 0.64
C ALA A 53 12.48 -19.65 0.00
N LYS A 54 12.60 -18.57 0.79
CA LYS A 54 12.61 -17.18 0.28
C LYS A 54 13.83 -16.90 -0.61
N LYS A 55 15.01 -17.41 -0.23
CA LYS A 55 16.24 -17.25 -1.00
C LYS A 55 16.14 -17.96 -2.35
N ARG A 56 15.59 -19.18 -2.40
CA ARG A 56 15.31 -19.90 -3.66
C ARG A 56 14.41 -19.09 -4.58
N LEU A 57 13.27 -18.60 -4.08
CA LEU A 57 12.32 -17.80 -4.86
C LEU A 57 12.90 -16.46 -5.33
N THR A 58 13.86 -15.89 -4.60
CA THR A 58 14.55 -14.66 -5.00
C THR A 58 15.60 -14.93 -6.06
N TYR A 59 16.35 -16.04 -5.95
CA TYR A 59 17.34 -16.45 -6.94
C TYR A 59 16.69 -16.76 -8.30
N THR A 60 15.63 -17.56 -8.31
CA THR A 60 14.92 -17.92 -9.55
C THR A 60 14.37 -16.68 -10.27
N ARG A 61 13.76 -15.74 -9.54
CA ARG A 61 13.26 -14.47 -10.12
C ARG A 61 14.36 -13.51 -10.59
N ARG A 62 15.55 -13.55 -9.97
CA ARG A 62 16.64 -12.62 -10.29
C ARG A 62 17.61 -13.16 -11.33
N PHE A 63 17.80 -14.47 -11.45
CA PHE A 63 18.88 -15.00 -12.29
C PHE A 63 18.43 -16.03 -13.30
N VAL A 64 17.38 -16.81 -13.00
CA VAL A 64 16.90 -17.87 -13.91
C VAL A 64 15.83 -17.31 -14.85
N ASN A 65 14.76 -16.74 -14.31
CA ASN A 65 13.60 -16.28 -15.08
C ASN A 65 13.65 -14.76 -15.26
N VAL A 66 14.68 -14.28 -15.95
CA VAL A 66 14.98 -12.85 -16.10
C VAL A 66 14.18 -12.23 -17.25
N THR A 67 13.40 -11.19 -16.96
CA THR A 67 12.73 -10.37 -17.99
C THR A 67 13.50 -9.05 -18.20
N MET A 68 14.13 -8.88 -19.37
CA MET A 68 14.86 -7.65 -19.74
C MET A 68 13.95 -6.69 -20.49
N THR A 69 13.25 -5.84 -19.75
CA THR A 69 12.46 -4.75 -20.33
C THR A 69 13.37 -3.56 -20.65
N GLY A 70 14.16 -3.65 -21.74
CA GLY A 70 14.97 -2.57 -22.31
C GLY A 70 16.05 -1.96 -21.40
N GLY A 71 17.32 -2.08 -21.78
CA GLY A 71 18.44 -1.50 -21.02
C GLY A 71 18.73 -2.22 -19.69
N LYS A 72 19.15 -1.48 -18.65
CA LYS A 72 19.55 -2.05 -17.35
C LYS A 72 18.34 -2.60 -16.57
N ARG A 73 18.53 -3.76 -15.93
CA ARG A 73 17.50 -4.47 -15.14
C ARG A 73 16.81 -3.56 -14.12
N LYS A 74 15.48 -3.52 -14.12
CA LYS A 74 14.64 -2.87 -13.10
C LYS A 74 13.85 -3.92 -12.33
N MET A 75 13.81 -3.81 -11.00
CA MET A 75 13.20 -4.84 -10.14
C MET A 75 11.69 -4.62 -9.93
N ASN A 76 11.27 -3.36 -9.88
CA ASN A 76 9.88 -2.96 -9.69
C ASN A 76 9.55 -1.83 -10.70
N PRO A 77 9.54 -2.09 -12.02
CA PRO A 77 9.03 -1.11 -12.96
C PRO A 77 7.52 -0.93 -12.74
N ASN A 78 7.04 0.32 -12.74
CA ASN A 78 5.62 0.58 -12.89
C ASN A 78 5.19 0.17 -14.31
N PRO A 79 3.95 -0.29 -14.53
CA PRO A 79 3.45 -0.47 -15.88
C PRO A 79 3.60 0.85 -16.63
N THR A 80 4.16 0.80 -17.84
CA THR A 80 4.26 1.98 -18.72
C THR A 80 2.93 2.16 -19.44
N SER A 81 1.94 2.72 -18.75
CA SER A 81 0.71 3.28 -19.29
C SER A 81 0.14 4.32 -18.34
#